data_AF-A0A1H6J7J6-F1
#
_entry.id   AF-A0A1H6J7J6-F1
#
_cell.length_a   1.000
_cell.length_b   1.000
_cell.length_c   1.000
_cell.angle_alpha   90.00
_cell.angle_beta   90.00
_cell.angle_gamma   90.00
#
_symmetry.space_group_name_H-M   'P 1'
#
loop_
_entity.id
_entity.type
_entity.pdbx_description
1 polymer ?
#
loop_
_entity_poly.entity_id
_entity_poly.type
_entity_poly.pdbx_seq_one_letter_code
_entity_poly.pdbx_strand_id
1 'polypeptide(L)' 'MAQITIYLDDELIQQVKQSAAEAKVSQSQWIADLIRQHCHTDWPLSVREMAGSWQVFPQQEETRAEQGKDIPREPL' A
#
# COMPACT_ATOMS: atom_id res chain seq x y z
N MET A 1 -22.17 -16.90 6.57
CA MET A 1 -20.90 -16.17 6.86
C MET A 1 -20.10 -17.00 7.84
N ALA A 2 -18.78 -17.06 7.68
CA ALA A 2 -17.89 -17.72 8.64
C ALA A 2 -17.59 -16.76 9.80
N GLN A 3 -17.53 -17.27 11.02
CA GLN A 3 -17.13 -16.53 12.21
C GLN A 3 -15.72 -17.00 12.62
N ILE A 4 -14.85 -16.04 12.93
CA ILE A 4 -13.49 -16.29 13.41
C ILE A 4 -13.35 -15.63 14.77
N THR A 5 -12.78 -16.35 15.74
CA THR A 5 -12.38 -15.81 17.04
C THR A 5 -10.87 -15.75 17.07
N ILE A 6 -10.33 -14.55 17.32
CA ILE A 6 -8.88 -14.31 17.42
C ILE A 6 -8.57 -13.67 18.76
N TYR A 7 -7.40 -13.98 19.32
CA TYR A 7 -6.88 -13.31 20.50
C TYR A 7 -6.06 -12.09 20.05
N LEU A 8 -6.34 -10.95 20.66
CA LEU A 8 -5.61 -9.70 20.48
C LEU A 8 -5.11 -9.30 21.86
N ASP A 9 -3.86 -8.86 21.96
CA ASP A 9 -3.38 -8.26 23.19
C ASP A 9 -4.05 -6.90 23.47
N ASP A 10 -3.86 -6.41 24.69
CA ASP A 10 -4.51 -5.19 25.17
C ASP A 10 -4.07 -3.93 24.37
N GLU A 11 -2.86 -3.91 23.83
CA GLU A 11 -2.38 -2.78 23.04
C GLU A 11 -3.05 -2.78 21.66
N LEU A 12 -3.09 -3.94 21.01
CA LEU A 12 -3.64 -4.13 19.69
C LEU A 12 -5.15 -3.87 19.66
N ILE A 13 -5.90 -4.29 20.69
CA ILE A 13 -7.34 -4.00 20.75
C ILE A 13 -7.63 -2.50 20.93
N GLN A 14 -6.74 -1.75 21.59
CA GLN A 14 -6.88 -0.29 21.70
C GLN A 14 -6.62 0.39 20.36
N GLN A 15 -5.60 -0.05 19.62
CA GLN A 15 -5.34 0.44 18.27
C GLN A 15 -6.54 0.18 17.35
N VAL A 16 -7.11 -1.04 17.37
CA VAL A 16 -8.31 -1.38 16.60
C VAL A 16 -9.49 -0.47 16.94
N LYS A 17 -9.74 -0.23 18.24
CA LYS A 17 -10.82 0.66 18.70
C LYS A 17 -10.63 2.08 18.17
N GLN A 18 -9.42 2.61 18.27
CA GLN A 18 -9.09 3.96 17.82
C GLN A 18 -9.25 4.09 16.30
N SER A 19 -8.64 3.19 15.53
CA SER A 19 -8.71 3.24 14.07
C SER A 19 -10.13 3.02 13.54
N ALA A 20 -10.93 2.16 14.16
CA ALA A 20 -12.33 2.00 13.81
C ALA A 20 -13.15 3.28 14.09
N ALA A 21 -12.88 3.97 15.21
CA ALA A 21 -13.53 5.24 15.54
C ALA A 21 -13.15 6.36 14.56
N GLU A 22 -11.88 6.48 14.20
CA GLU A 22 -11.37 7.45 13.21
C GLU A 22 -11.99 7.21 11.83
N ALA A 23 -12.10 5.94 11.43
CA ALA A 23 -12.75 5.52 10.18
C ALA A 23 -14.29 5.53 10.23
N LYS A 24 -14.90 5.82 11.39
CA LYS A 24 -16.36 5.84 11.62
C LYS A 24 -17.07 4.53 11.24
N VAL A 25 -16.42 3.39 11.46
CA VAL A 25 -16.95 2.05 11.20
C VAL A 25 -16.89 1.19 12.46
N SER A 26 -17.55 0.03 12.46
CA SER A 26 -17.44 -0.92 13.57
C SER A 26 -16.05 -1.60 13.58
N GLN A 27 -15.61 -2.08 14.74
CA GLN A 27 -14.33 -2.79 14.88
C GLN A 27 -14.25 -4.03 13.97
N SER A 28 -15.34 -4.80 13.87
CA SER A 28 -15.41 -5.98 13.00
C SER A 28 -15.34 -5.61 11.52
N GLN A 29 -15.99 -4.51 11.11
CA GLN A 29 -15.88 -4.00 9.75
C GLN A 29 -14.46 -3.52 9.46
N TRP A 30 -13.86 -2.77 10.37
CA TRP A 30 -12.49 -2.28 10.23
C TRP A 30 -11.49 -3.43 10.06
N ILE A 31 -11.57 -4.48 10.89
CA ILE A 31 -10.72 -5.68 10.75
C ILE A 31 -10.98 -6.38 9.41
N ALA A 32 -12.24 -6.53 9.00
CA ALA A 32 -12.55 -7.17 7.73
C ALA A 32 -11.98 -6.38 6.53
N ASP A 33 -12.04 -5.05 6.58
CA ASP A 33 -11.50 -4.18 5.55
C ASP A 33 -9.96 -4.24 5.54
N LEU A 34 -9.31 -4.29 6.71
CA LEU A 34 -7.87 -4.50 6.84
C LEU A 34 -7.43 -5.82 6.20
N ILE A 35 -8.14 -6.91 6.47
CA ILE A 35 -7.85 -8.22 5.87
C ILE A 35 -8.00 -8.14 4.34
N ARG A 36 -9.06 -7.50 3.82
CA ARG A 36 -9.23 -7.33 2.37
C ARG A 36 -8.09 -6.52 1.76
N GLN A 37 -7.64 -5.45 2.40
CA GLN A 37 -6.52 -4.65 1.94
C GLN A 37 -5.21 -5.44 1.93
N HIS A 38 -4.97 -6.27 2.94
CA HIS A 38 -3.77 -7.09 3.02
C HIS A 38 -3.76 -8.26 2.03
N CYS A 39 -4.92 -8.87 1.78
CA CYS A 39 -5.09 -9.93 0.80
C CYS A 39 -5.23 -9.42 -0.64
N HIS A 40 -5.27 -8.10 -0.85
CA HIS A 40 -5.37 -7.53 -2.18
C HIS A 40 -4.06 -7.79 -2.93
N THR A 41 -4.14 -8.58 -4.01
CA THR A 41 -3.01 -8.86 -4.90
C THR A 41 -2.78 -7.78 -5.95
N ASP A 42 -3.75 -6.89 -6.10
CA ASP A 42 -3.72 -5.80 -7.09
C ASP A 42 -3.39 -4.46 -6.43
N TRP A 43 -2.70 -3.60 -7.18
CA TRP A 43 -2.44 -2.23 -6.77
C TRP A 43 -3.74 -1.48 -6.44
N PRO A 44 -3.78 -0.71 -5.32
CA PRO A 44 -4.90 0.15 -5.00
C PRO A 44 -5.26 1.05 -6.18
N LEU A 45 -6.55 1.38 -6.31
CA LEU A 45 -7.02 2.23 -7.41
C LEU A 45 -6.26 3.56 -7.47
N SER A 46 -6.02 4.19 -6.32
CA SER A 46 -5.25 5.43 -6.21
C SER A 46 -3.83 5.31 -6.80
N VAL A 47 -3.18 4.16 -6.65
CA VAL A 47 -1.85 3.93 -7.21
C VAL A 47 -1.93 3.69 -8.72
N ARG A 48 -2.96 2.96 -9.18
CA ARG A 48 -3.18 2.74 -10.62
C ARG A 48 -3.52 4.03 -11.36
N GLU A 49 -4.32 4.89 -10.75
CA GLU A 49 -4.70 6.20 -11.31
C GLU A 49 -3.54 7.22 -11.30
N MET A 50 -2.50 6.98 -10.49
CA MET A 50 -1.30 7.81 -10.49
C MET A 50 -0.44 7.59 -11.75
N ALA A 51 -0.61 6.47 -12.45
CA ALA A 51 0.10 6.23 -13.70
C ALA A 51 -0.37 7.24 -14.77
N GLY A 52 0.51 8.16 -15.15
CA GLY A 52 0.22 9.22 -16.12
C GLY A 52 -0.41 10.48 -15.52
N SER A 53 -0.52 10.58 -14.19
CA SER A 53 -1.02 11.81 -13.53
C SER A 53 0.01 12.94 -13.48
N TRP A 54 1.28 12.68 -13.87
CA TRP A 54 2.31 13.70 -13.94
C TRP A 54 2.03 14.68 -15.08
N GLN A 55 1.80 15.95 -14.72
CA GLN A 55 1.54 17.04 -15.67
C GLN A 55 2.74 17.33 -16.57
N VAL A 56 3.94 17.20 -16.02
CA VAL A 56 5.22 17.36 -16.72
C VAL A 56 6.10 16.21 -16.26
N PHE A 57 6.47 15.34 -17.20
CA PHE A 57 7.40 14.26 -16.96
C PHE A 57 8.58 14.45 -17.92
N PRO A 58 9.83 14.48 -17.43
CA PRO A 58 10.99 14.70 -18.28
C PRO A 58 11.09 13.59 -19.34
N GLN A 59 11.59 13.95 -20.53
CA GLN A 59 11.89 12.95 -21.55
C GLN A 59 12.99 12.00 -21.06
N GLN A 60 13.04 10.83 -21.70
CA GLN A 60 14.01 9.80 -21.34
C GLN A 60 15.45 10.33 -21.47
N GLU A 61 15.74 11.16 -22.48
CA GLU A 61 17.07 11.76 -22.62
C GLU A 61 17.40 12.72 -21.47
N GLU A 62 16.45 13.55 -21.04
CA GLU A 62 16.62 14.50 -19.94
C GLU A 62 16.89 13.77 -18.61
N THR A 63 16.17 12.68 -18.37
CA THR A 63 16.33 11.85 -17.16
C THR A 63 17.69 11.16 -17.11
N ARG A 64 18.24 10.79 -18.27
CA ARG A 64 19.52 10.08 -18.40
C ARG A 64 20.71 11.03 -18.58
N ALA A 65 20.47 12.33 -18.81
CA ALA A 65 21.52 13.31 -19.06
C ALA A 65 22.56 13.40 -17.92
N GLU A 66 22.12 13.23 -16.68
CA GLU A 66 22.98 13.25 -15.49
C GLU A 66 23.42 11.85 -15.01
N GLN A 67 22.97 10.78 -15.68
CA GLN A 67 23.33 9.41 -15.29
C GLN A 67 24.69 9.05 -15.90
N GLY A 68 25.57 8.47 -15.08
CA GLY A 68 26.83 7.90 -15.55
C GLY A 68 26.59 6.78 -16.56
N LYS A 69 27.60 6.45 -17.38
CA LYS A 69 27.52 5.29 -18.28
C LYS A 69 27.44 4.01 -17.45
N ASP A 70 26.48 3.14 -17.79
CA ASP A 70 26.43 1.78 -17.27
C ASP A 70 27.78 1.08 -17.52
N ILE A 71 28.35 0.53 -16.46
CA ILE A 71 29.50 -0.38 -16.56
C ILE A 71 28.99 -1.79 -16.88
N PRO A 72 29.76 -2.59 -17.63
CA PRO A 72 29.38 -3.98 -17.90
C PRO A 72 29.21 -4.73 -16.57
N ARG A 73 28.19 -5.59 -16.53
CA ARG A 73 27.96 -6.49 -15.40
C ARG A 73 29.21 -7.35 -15.17
N GLU A 74 29.60 -7.53 -13.91
CA GLU A 74 30.73 -8.39 -13.58
C GLU A 74 30.51 -9.82 -14.10
N PRO A 75 31.57 -10.48 -14.59
CA PRO A 75 31.50 -11.89 -14.97
C PRO A 75 31.28 -12.78 -13.74
N LEU A 76 30.59 -13.91 -13.95
CA LEU A 76 30.35 -14.96 -12.94
C LEU A 76 31.64 -15.69 -12.56
#